data_AF-A0A3Q0FWL1-F1
#
_entry.id   AF-A0A3Q0FWL1-F1
#
_cell.length_a   1.000
_cell.length_b   1.000
_cell.length_c   1.000
_cell.angle_alpha   90.00
_cell.angle_beta   90.00
_cell.angle_gamma   90.00
#
_symmetry.space_group_name_H-M   'P 1'
#
loop_
_entity.id
_entity.type
_entity.pdbx_description
1 polymer ?
#
loop_
_entity_poly.entity_id
_entity_poly.type
_entity_poly.pdbx_seq_one_letter_code
_entity_poly.pdbx_strand_id
1 'polypeptide(L)'
;MWLVSEAQGRIYGKLKEENFFGPKEEVKLEAHIKVPSYAAGRVIGKGGKTVNELQNLTSAEVVVPRDQTPDENDQVVVKITGHFYACQLAQRKIQEILAQVRRQQQQQKTAQSGQPQPRRK
;
A
#
# COMPACT_ATOMS: atom_id res chain seq x y z
N MET A 1 13.85 -2.54 -4.80
CA MET A 1 13.26 -1.91 -3.60
C MET A 1 14.23 -0.97 -2.89
N TRP A 2 15.54 -1.26 -2.83
CA TRP A 2 16.56 -0.35 -2.27
C TRP A 2 16.84 0.92 -3.12
N LEU A 3 16.88 0.80 -4.45
CA LEU A 3 17.15 1.92 -5.37
C LEU A 3 16.10 3.04 -5.34
N VAL A 4 14.84 2.72 -5.07
CA VAL A 4 13.76 3.74 -4.96
C VAL A 4 13.99 4.63 -3.75
N SER A 5 14.53 4.08 -2.65
CA SER A 5 14.75 4.81 -1.41
C SER A 5 15.88 5.83 -1.54
N GLU A 6 16.97 5.49 -2.23
CA GLU A 6 18.08 6.43 -2.48
C GLU A 6 17.71 7.51 -3.50
N ALA A 7 16.98 7.13 -4.56
CA ALA A 7 16.51 8.09 -5.56
C ALA A 7 15.56 9.12 -4.95
N GLN A 8 14.61 8.67 -4.12
CA GLN A 8 13.68 9.57 -3.40
C GLN A 8 14.40 10.47 -2.38
N GLY A 9 15.41 9.94 -1.69
CA GLY A 9 16.22 10.73 -0.75
C GLY A 9 17.00 11.86 -1.43
N ARG A 10 17.62 11.60 -2.60
CA ARG A 10 18.30 12.65 -3.37
C ARG A 10 17.35 13.69 -3.95
N ILE A 11 16.16 13.28 -4.40
CA ILE A 11 15.13 14.19 -4.90
C ILE A 11 14.65 15.11 -3.76
N TYR A 12 14.40 14.55 -2.58
CA TYR A 12 13.99 15.32 -1.40
C TYR A 12 15.06 16.32 -0.95
N GLY A 13 16.33 15.89 -0.91
CA GLY A 13 17.46 16.76 -0.60
C GLY A 13 17.58 17.93 -1.57
N LYS A 14 17.41 17.66 -2.88
CA LYS A 14 17.50 18.68 -3.92
C LYS A 14 16.30 19.65 -3.93
N LEU A 15 15.10 19.17 -3.62
CA LEU A 15 13.92 20.04 -3.44
C LEU A 15 14.08 21.01 -2.27
N LYS A 16 14.77 20.61 -1.21
CA LYS A 16 15.04 21.45 -0.03
C LYS A 16 16.11 22.52 -0.30
N GLU A 17 17.07 22.22 -1.18
CA GLU A 17 18.23 23.08 -1.47
C GLU A 17 17.89 24.24 -2.43
N GLU A 18 16.91 24.07 -3.32
CA GLU A 18 16.52 25.10 -4.31
C GLU A 18 15.42 26.07 -3.84
N ASN A 19 15.09 26.14 -2.54
CA ASN A 19 14.12 27.10 -2.00
C ASN A 19 12.75 27.09 -2.71
N PHE A 20 12.33 25.93 -3.26
CA PHE A 20 11.06 25.75 -3.97
C PHE A 20 9.82 25.84 -3.05
N PHE A 21 10.06 25.82 -1.74
CA PHE A 21 9.04 25.80 -0.70
C PHE A 21 9.38 26.88 0.30
N GLY A 22 8.39 27.71 0.66
CA GLY A 22 8.59 28.78 1.64
C GLY A 22 9.07 28.24 3.00
N PRO A 23 9.61 29.08 3.89
CA PRO A 23 10.21 28.68 5.17
C PRO A 23 9.25 27.95 6.15
N LYS A 24 7.98 27.75 5.77
CA LYS A 24 6.94 27.04 6.52
C LYS A 24 6.31 25.88 5.75
N GLU A 25 6.71 25.63 4.50
CA GLU A 25 6.09 24.61 3.66
C GLU A 25 6.96 23.36 3.62
N GLU A 26 6.48 22.33 4.30
CA GLU A 26 7.20 21.09 4.51
C GLU A 26 7.01 20.22 3.26
N VAL A 27 8.11 19.88 2.57
CA VAL A 27 8.08 19.14 1.29
C VAL A 27 7.29 17.84 1.47
N LYS A 28 6.20 17.71 0.71
CA LYS A 28 5.40 16.48 0.64
C LYS A 28 5.72 15.76 -0.67
N LEU A 29 6.04 14.48 -0.55
CA LEU A 29 6.22 13.58 -1.66
C LEU A 29 4.92 12.83 -1.91
N GLU A 30 4.54 12.71 -3.17
CA GLU A 30 3.48 11.79 -3.61
C GLU A 30 4.14 10.52 -4.18
N ALA A 31 3.72 9.37 -3.68
CA ALA A 31 4.17 8.06 -4.14
C ALA A 31 2.97 7.20 -4.52
N HIS A 32 3.07 6.49 -5.64
CA HIS A 32 2.05 5.55 -6.09
C HIS A 32 2.59 4.13 -5.94
N ILE A 33 1.83 3.27 -5.28
CA ILE A 33 2.15 1.85 -5.17
C ILE A 33 1.07 1.02 -5.83
N LYS A 34 1.48 -0.02 -6.57
CA LYS A 34 0.56 -1.00 -7.13
C LYS A 34 0.32 -2.11 -6.11
N VAL A 35 -0.94 -2.44 -5.89
CA VAL A 35 -1.37 -3.52 -4.99
C VAL A 35 -2.36 -4.43 -5.73
N PRO A 36 -2.39 -5.74 -5.45
CA PRO A 36 -3.39 -6.60 -6.05
C PRO A 36 -4.81 -6.13 -5.70
N SER A 37 -5.71 -6.13 -6.69
CA SER A 37 -7.09 -5.67 -6.56
C SER A 37 -7.82 -6.38 -5.41
N TYR A 38 -7.66 -7.70 -5.30
CA TYR A 38 -8.25 -8.49 -4.20
C TYR A 38 -7.74 -8.08 -2.80
N ALA A 39 -6.55 -7.48 -2.71
CA ALA A 39 -5.95 -7.06 -1.45
C ALA A 39 -6.22 -5.58 -1.12
N ALA A 40 -6.64 -4.77 -2.10
CA ALA A 40 -6.92 -3.35 -1.90
C ALA A 40 -7.99 -3.10 -0.84
N GLY A 41 -9.06 -3.92 -0.82
CA GLY A 41 -10.09 -3.84 0.23
C GLY A 41 -9.55 -4.12 1.64
N ARG A 42 -8.48 -4.92 1.76
CA ARG A 42 -7.81 -5.18 3.05
C ARG A 42 -6.92 -4.04 3.49
N VAL A 43 -6.34 -3.28 2.56
CA VAL A 43 -5.62 -2.04 2.85
C VAL A 43 -6.58 -0.98 3.38
N ILE A 44 -7.79 -0.87 2.82
CA ILE A 44 -8.84 0.03 3.32
C ILE A 44 -9.34 -0.43 4.70
N GLY A 45 -9.63 -1.73 4.83
CA GLY A 45 -10.20 -2.32 6.04
C GLY A 45 -11.70 -2.04 6.19
N LYS A 46 -12.32 -2.71 7.16
CA LYS A 46 -13.76 -2.60 7.42
C LYS A 46 -14.11 -1.15 7.83
N GLY A 47 -14.95 -0.49 7.02
CA GLY A 47 -15.34 0.91 7.26
C GLY A 47 -14.19 1.92 7.18
N GLY A 48 -13.10 1.58 6.49
CA GLY A 48 -11.92 2.46 6.39
C GLY A 48 -11.03 2.50 7.63
N LYS A 49 -11.27 1.65 8.64
CA LYS A 49 -10.50 1.67 9.90
C LYS A 49 -8.99 1.44 9.68
N THR A 50 -8.62 0.52 8.80
CA THR A 50 -7.21 0.18 8.57
C THR A 50 -6.48 1.30 7.84
N VAL A 51 -7.09 1.90 6.81
CA VAL A 51 -6.47 3.06 6.14
C VAL A 51 -6.43 4.28 7.06
N ASN A 52 -7.42 4.47 7.93
CA ASN A 52 -7.37 5.55 8.91
C ASN A 52 -6.25 5.35 9.95
N GLU A 53 -6.05 4.12 10.42
CA GLU A 53 -4.96 3.76 11.31
C GLU A 53 -3.59 3.92 10.64
N LEU A 54 -3.45 3.52 9.38
CA LEU A 54 -2.24 3.75 8.58
C LEU A 54 -1.90 5.24 8.52
N GLN A 55 -2.89 6.08 8.21
CA GLN A 55 -2.68 7.52 8.13
C GLN A 55 -2.28 8.10 9.50
N ASN A 56 -2.96 7.69 10.57
CA ASN A 56 -2.65 8.16 11.93
C ASN A 56 -1.26 7.73 12.40
N LEU A 57 -0.84 6.49 12.12
CA LEU A 57 0.46 5.97 12.54
C LEU A 57 1.62 6.54 11.74
N THR A 58 1.39 6.83 10.45
CA THR A 58 2.46 7.23 9.54
C THR A 58 2.53 8.72 9.31
N SER A 59 1.47 9.46 9.66
CA SER A 59 1.30 10.87 9.29
C SER A 59 1.36 11.12 7.78
N ALA A 60 1.17 10.08 6.97
CA ALA A 60 0.99 10.18 5.53
C ALA A 60 -0.50 10.09 5.19
N GLU A 61 -0.93 10.83 4.19
CA GLU A 61 -2.24 10.65 3.56
C GLU A 61 -2.19 9.39 2.68
N VAL A 62 -3.18 8.51 2.82
CA VAL A 62 -3.26 7.26 2.06
C VAL A 62 -4.63 7.15 1.42
N VAL A 63 -4.65 7.20 0.08
CA VAL A 63 -5.89 7.19 -0.70
C VAL A 63 -5.90 5.99 -1.64
N VAL A 64 -6.95 5.20 -1.56
CA VAL A 64 -7.26 4.15 -2.53
C VAL A 64 -8.43 4.65 -3.39
N PRO A 65 -8.20 5.07 -4.65
CA PRO A 65 -9.28 5.46 -5.55
C PRO A 65 -10.33 4.34 -5.66
N ARG A 66 -11.60 4.71 -5.70
CA ARG A 66 -12.71 3.73 -5.76
C ARG A 66 -13.02 3.30 -7.19
N ASP A 67 -12.89 4.22 -8.15
CA ASP A 67 -13.28 4.03 -9.55
C ASP A 67 -12.08 3.67 -10.45
N GLN A 68 -11.16 2.85 -9.94
CA GLN A 68 -10.00 2.39 -10.71
C GLN A 68 -10.23 0.97 -11.23
N THR A 69 -10.11 0.82 -12.55
CA THR A 69 -10.07 -0.49 -13.21
C THR A 69 -8.73 -1.17 -12.91
N PRO A 70 -8.71 -2.44 -12.48
CA PRO A 70 -7.47 -3.19 -12.35
C PRO A 70 -6.68 -3.17 -13.67
N ASP A 71 -5.35 -3.11 -13.57
CA ASP A 71 -4.48 -3.22 -14.74
C ASP A 71 -4.42 -4.67 -15.27
N GLU A 72 -3.65 -4.90 -16.33
CA GLU A 72 -3.44 -6.23 -16.94
C GLU A 72 -2.91 -7.31 -15.96
N ASN A 73 -2.40 -6.91 -14.80
CA ASN A 73 -1.89 -7.79 -13.75
C ASN A 73 -2.84 -7.88 -12.54
N ASP A 74 -4.11 -7.47 -12.68
CA ASP A 74 -5.09 -7.37 -11.60
C ASP A 74 -4.63 -6.46 -10.45
N GLN A 75 -3.89 -5.38 -10.74
CA GLN A 75 -3.39 -4.44 -9.74
C GLN A 75 -4.13 -3.10 -9.79
N VAL A 76 -4.30 -2.49 -8.61
CA VAL A 76 -4.86 -1.14 -8.44
C VAL A 76 -3.84 -0.25 -7.74
N VAL A 77 -4.00 1.07 -7.87
CA VAL A 77 -3.05 2.03 -7.33
C VAL A 77 -3.51 2.49 -5.94
N VAL A 78 -2.54 2.60 -5.01
CA VAL A 78 -2.70 3.32 -3.75
C VAL A 78 -1.79 4.53 -3.79
N LYS A 79 -2.36 5.71 -3.56
CA LYS A 79 -1.64 6.98 -3.48
C LYS A 79 -1.25 7.24 -2.03
N ILE A 80 -0.01 7.66 -1.83
CA ILE A 80 0.54 8.01 -0.52
C ILE A 80 1.16 9.40 -0.64
N THR A 81 0.73 10.33 0.19
CA THR A 81 1.22 11.71 0.15
C THR A 81 1.66 12.15 1.54
N GLY A 82 2.90 12.64 1.68
CA GLY A 82 3.44 13.05 2.97
C GLY A 82 4.94 13.25 2.95
N HIS A 83 5.54 13.44 4.12
CA HIS A 83 7.00 13.54 4.24
C HIS A 83 7.70 12.25 3.84
N PHE A 84 8.99 12.34 3.51
CA PHE A 84 9.78 11.18 3.10
C PHE A 84 9.65 9.98 4.05
N TYR A 85 9.85 10.19 5.35
CA TYR A 85 9.73 9.14 6.36
C TYR A 85 8.29 8.64 6.53
N ALA A 86 7.31 9.54 6.43
CA ALA A 86 5.88 9.20 6.52
C ALA A 86 5.47 8.27 5.36
N CYS A 87 5.84 8.64 4.13
CA CYS A 87 5.59 7.84 2.93
C CYS A 87 6.30 6.48 3.00
N GLN A 88 7.58 6.46 3.43
CA GLN A 88 8.35 5.22 3.55
C GLN A 88 7.72 4.26 4.57
N LEU A 89 7.28 4.79 5.72
CA LEU A 89 6.60 3.99 6.74
C LEU A 89 5.25 3.47 6.24
N ALA A 90 4.46 4.31 5.57
CA ALA A 90 3.17 3.91 4.99
C ALA A 90 3.34 2.81 3.95
N GLN A 91 4.32 2.93 3.05
CA GLN A 91 4.68 1.90 2.09
C GLN A 91 5.02 0.58 2.79
N ARG A 92 5.88 0.60 3.81
CA ARG A 92 6.24 -0.61 4.57
C ARG A 92 5.02 -1.28 5.21
N LYS A 93 4.14 -0.49 5.84
CA LYS A 93 2.93 -1.00 6.47
C LYS A 93 1.95 -1.62 5.47
N ILE A 94 1.79 -1.01 4.30
CA ILE A 94 0.96 -1.60 3.25
C ILE A 94 1.55 -2.93 2.77
N GLN A 95 2.86 -3.03 2.60
CA GLN A 95 3.51 -4.30 2.25
C GLN A 95 3.31 -5.39 3.32
N GLU A 96 3.34 -5.03 4.61
CA GLU A 96 3.02 -5.95 5.72
C GLU A 96 1.59 -6.50 5.59
N ILE A 97 0.61 -5.64 5.28
CA ILE A 97 -0.78 -6.04 5.04
C ILE A 97 -0.86 -7.01 3.85
N LEU A 98 -0.22 -6.69 2.72
CA LEU A 98 -0.23 -7.56 1.54
C LEU A 98 0.37 -8.94 1.83
N ALA A 99 1.46 -8.99 2.60
CA ALA A 99 2.09 -10.24 3.00
C ALA A 99 1.16 -11.08 3.90
N GLN A 100 0.41 -10.44 4.81
CA GLN A 100 -0.59 -11.11 5.64
C GLN A 100 -1.75 -11.67 4.81
N VAL A 101 -2.25 -10.90 3.84
CA VAL A 101 -3.36 -11.33 2.96
C VAL A 101 -2.95 -12.55 2.15
N ARG A 102 -1.74 -12.57 1.57
CA ARG A 102 -1.22 -13.73 0.84
C ARG A 102 -1.18 -14.99 1.71
N ARG A 103 -0.72 -14.89 2.97
CA ARG A 103 -0.70 -16.03 3.90
C ARG A 103 -2.10 -16.57 4.22
N GLN A 104 -3.08 -15.69 4.44
CA GLN A 104 -4.46 -16.09 4.73
C GLN A 104 -5.11 -16.78 3.53
N GLN A 105 -4.83 -16.32 2.31
CA GLN A 105 -5.36 -16.90 1.08
C GLN A 105 -4.82 -18.33 0.83
N GLN A 106 -3.56 -18.59 1.21
CA GLN A 106 -2.97 -19.92 1.09
C GLN A 106 -3.61 -20.94 2.06
N GLN A 107 -3.89 -20.52 3.30
CA GLN A 107 -4.54 -21.37 4.30
C GLN A 107 -6.00 -21.70 3.95
N GLN A 108 -6.73 -20.77 3.31
CA GLN A 108 -8.09 -21.03 2.84
C GLN A 108 -8.15 -22.04 1.69
N LYS A 109 -7.17 -22.03 0.78
CA LYS A 109 -7.12 -22.99 -0.34
C LYS A 109 -6.85 -24.43 0.12
N THR A 110 -6.06 -24.64 1.17
CA THR A 110 -5.77 -25.99 1.70
C THR A 110 -6.94 -26.61 2.47
N ALA A 111 -7.90 -25.80 2.94
CA ALA A 111 -9.06 -26.28 3.71
C ALA A 111 -10.24 -26.73 2.82
N GLN A 112 -10.30 -26.33 1.54
CA GLN A 112 -11.40 -26.67 0.62
C GLN A 112 -11.11 -27.86 -0.31
N SER A 113 -9.87 -28.36 -0.41
CA SER A 113 -9.51 -29.49 -1.28
C SER A 113 -9.66 -30.88 -0.60
N GLY A 114 -10.32 -30.97 0.55
CA GLY A 114 -10.49 -32.20 1.32
C GLY A 114 -11.94 -32.68 1.42
N GLN A 115 -12.58 -33.04 0.30
CA GLN A 115 -13.79 -33.87 0.33
C GLN A 115 -13.57 -35.15 -0.51
N PRO A 116 -13.59 -36.35 0.09
CA PRO A 116 -13.59 -37.59 -0.68
C PRO A 116 -14.93 -37.74 -1.40
N GLN A 117 -14.91 -37.94 -2.72
CA GLN A 117 -16.09 -38.39 -3.46
C GLN A 117 -16.56 -39.74 -2.90
N PRO A 118 -17.83 -39.89 -2.48
CA PRO A 118 -18.36 -41.20 -2.13
C PRO A 118 -18.41 -42.03 -3.42
N ARG A 119 -17.61 -43.10 -3.49
CA ARG A 119 -17.75 -44.15 -4.50
C ARG A 119 -19.18 -44.70 -4.40
N ARG A 120 -20.02 -44.35 -5.35
CA ARG A 120 -21.37 -44.91 -5.50
C ARG A 120 -21.23 -46.41 -5.77
N LYS A 121 -22.06 -47.18 -5.08
CA LYS A 121 -22.17 -48.66 -5.11
C LYS A 121 -22.31 -49.21 -6.53
#